data_AF-A0A421JJN5-F1
#
_entry.id   AF-A0A421JJN5-F1
#
_cell.length_a   1.000
_cell.length_b   1.000
_cell.length_c   1.000
_cell.angle_alpha   90.00
_cell.angle_beta   90.00
_cell.angle_gamma   90.00
#
_symmetry.space_group_name_H-M   'P 1'
#
loop_
_entity.id
_entity.type
_entity.pdbx_description
1 polymer ?
#
loop_
_entity_poly.entity_id
_entity_poly.type
_entity_poly.pdbx_seq_one_letter_code
_entity_poly.pdbx_strand_id
1 'polypeptide(L)'
;MSSLVKGTIATMDDPTSPPMSETSSSSSTTSTAPTIGSAATISSIPFYMSFQDWWSSSSHLMLASSFSSSTIEQSPEIQAARLKNRMIEYELFTSILPDYVHVYPPNASTPSKEQRPSISAEFIDTVVSDEVSIHEFYLENNQEGAEEQHIVIIHGYMAALGYFVNNISNLISTPGVRLHLIDLPGFGNSSRPIFPAEFLIDPTTRQDKIAQIKLVEGWFIDCIELWRIKRGLEKFNMIAHSMGAYLTCCYLMKYNKDSKLVDRVVIVSPMGTESSEVSLISGHQIEFEPEYETELTAASLEMGRPGFPKNFIIQTLWNYNKSPFQILQKLGPFYSKILSYWSFRRFKNHKSEEIIMKLHRYSYSIFNQFQGSGELAITKFINHEILARLPLCERGLIEYLTEAKVKTLWLYGDKDWMNYRGGEHIHKQINKSDPSLSQFMIVENAGHHIYLDNPTEFDHIVAKFFNLEC
;
A
#
# COMPACT_ATOMS: atom_id res chain seq x y z
N MET A 1 3.80 1.92 26.94
CA MET A 1 4.43 2.24 25.64
C MET A 1 4.65 3.75 25.53
N SER A 2 5.79 4.21 24.99
CA SER A 2 6.06 5.65 24.80
C SER A 2 5.08 6.30 23.82
N SER A 3 4.95 7.64 23.87
CA SER A 3 4.08 8.41 22.97
C SER A 3 4.43 8.19 21.49
N LEU A 4 5.73 8.05 21.17
CA LEU A 4 6.21 7.73 19.82
C LEU A 4 5.67 6.38 19.34
N VAL A 5 5.77 5.32 20.16
CA VAL A 5 5.29 3.98 19.80
C VAL A 5 3.78 3.99 19.56
N LYS A 6 3.01 4.68 20.40
CA LYS A 6 1.56 4.84 20.20
C LYS A 6 1.24 5.57 18.89
N GLY A 7 1.98 6.63 18.56
CA GLY A 7 1.85 7.36 17.30
C GLY A 7 2.20 6.53 16.07
N THR A 8 3.26 5.71 16.12
CA THR A 8 3.64 4.84 15.01
C THR A 8 2.61 3.72 14.78
N ILE A 9 2.11 3.11 15.84
CA ILE A 9 1.04 2.12 15.72
C ILE A 9 -0.22 2.79 15.13
N ALA A 10 -0.52 4.03 15.49
CA ALA A 10 -1.63 4.80 14.90
C ALA A 10 -1.40 5.24 13.44
N THR A 11 -0.15 5.33 12.96
CA THR A 11 0.11 5.51 11.50
C THR A 11 -0.09 4.21 10.71
N MET A 12 0.01 3.06 11.37
CA MET A 12 -0.23 1.75 10.75
C MET A 12 -1.69 1.31 10.82
N ASP A 13 -2.40 1.70 11.87
CA ASP A 13 -3.80 1.37 12.14
C ASP A 13 -4.75 2.53 11.91
N ASP A 14 -6.04 2.22 11.87
CA ASP A 14 -7.10 3.21 11.97
C ASP A 14 -6.92 4.01 13.28
N PRO A 15 -6.67 5.33 13.23
CA PRO A 15 -6.46 6.16 14.40
C PRO A 15 -7.69 6.25 15.32
N THR A 16 -8.86 5.81 14.88
CA THR A 16 -10.09 5.75 15.67
C THR A 16 -10.25 4.46 16.47
N SER A 17 -9.33 3.50 16.32
CA SER A 17 -9.33 2.25 17.08
C SER A 17 -9.18 2.49 18.59
N PRO A 18 -9.92 1.77 19.46
CA PRO A 18 -9.85 1.97 20.91
C PRO A 18 -8.41 1.77 21.45
N PRO A 19 -7.98 2.59 22.44
CA PRO A 19 -6.63 2.51 22.99
C PRO A 19 -6.40 1.17 23.69
N MET A 20 -5.14 0.71 23.66
CA MET A 20 -4.72 -0.50 24.37
C MET A 20 -5.07 -0.41 25.85
N SER A 21 -5.91 -1.35 26.33
CA SER A 21 -6.16 -1.52 27.76
C SER A 21 -4.85 -1.94 28.44
N GLU A 22 -4.30 -1.07 29.28
CA GLU A 22 -3.22 -1.44 30.19
C GLU A 22 -3.80 -2.38 31.25
N THR A 23 -3.52 -3.68 31.16
CA THR A 23 -3.79 -4.61 32.25
C THR A 23 -2.85 -4.26 33.40
N SER A 24 -3.34 -3.45 34.34
CA SER A 24 -2.68 -3.19 35.62
C SER A 24 -2.80 -4.43 36.50
N SER A 25 -1.66 -4.95 36.94
CA SER A 25 -1.59 -5.99 37.96
C SER A 25 -1.91 -5.37 39.32
N SER A 26 -3.12 -5.58 39.83
CA SER A 26 -3.42 -5.41 41.26
C SER A 26 -3.71 -6.76 41.89
N SER A 27 -2.87 -7.11 42.84
CA SER A 27 -3.02 -8.25 43.74
C SER A 27 -4.22 -8.04 44.67
N SER A 28 -5.21 -8.93 44.63
CA SER A 28 -6.00 -9.25 45.82
C SER A 28 -6.52 -10.68 45.73
N THR A 29 -6.18 -11.47 46.74
CA THR A 29 -6.65 -12.84 47.01
C THR A 29 -8.12 -12.82 47.43
N THR A 30 -8.98 -13.65 46.80
CA THR A 30 -9.81 -14.71 47.44
C THR A 30 -10.78 -15.43 46.47
N SER A 31 -10.75 -16.77 46.56
CA SER A 31 -11.78 -17.82 46.34
C SER A 31 -12.56 -18.00 45.00
N THR A 32 -12.17 -19.07 44.29
CA THR A 32 -12.95 -20.19 43.72
C THR A 32 -14.25 -19.96 42.92
N ALA A 33 -14.17 -20.19 41.60
CA ALA A 33 -15.06 -21.04 40.79
C ALA A 33 -14.37 -21.37 39.43
N PRO A 34 -14.55 -22.57 38.84
CA PRO A 34 -13.90 -22.91 37.58
C PRO A 34 -14.69 -22.31 36.41
N THR A 35 -14.26 -21.16 35.92
CA THR A 35 -14.71 -20.64 34.62
C THR A 35 -14.02 -21.42 33.52
N ILE A 36 -14.83 -21.95 32.59
CA ILE A 36 -14.40 -22.54 31.33
C ILE A 36 -13.42 -21.56 30.67
N GLY A 37 -12.17 -22.00 30.49
CA GLY A 37 -11.08 -21.17 30.00
C GLY A 37 -11.40 -20.57 28.64
N SER A 38 -11.67 -19.27 28.63
CA SER A 38 -11.40 -18.43 27.47
C SER A 38 -9.93 -18.63 27.14
N ALA A 39 -9.63 -19.30 26.02
CA ALA A 39 -8.27 -19.36 25.50
C ALA A 39 -7.72 -17.92 25.46
N ALA A 40 -6.60 -17.67 26.14
CA ALA A 40 -6.01 -16.35 26.17
C ALA A 40 -5.65 -15.95 24.73
N THR A 41 -6.33 -14.95 24.18
CA THR A 41 -6.04 -14.45 22.83
C THR A 41 -4.63 -13.86 22.83
N ILE A 42 -3.73 -14.46 22.05
CA ILE A 42 -2.35 -13.99 21.91
C ILE A 42 -2.40 -12.60 21.28
N SER A 43 -1.91 -11.59 22.01
CA SER A 43 -1.94 -10.18 21.57
C SER A 43 -0.64 -9.71 20.95
N SER A 44 0.43 -10.50 21.04
CA SER A 44 1.78 -10.20 20.54
C SER A 44 2.70 -11.42 20.69
N ILE A 45 3.85 -11.42 19.99
CA ILE A 45 4.88 -12.46 20.16
C ILE A 45 5.52 -12.40 21.56
N PRO A 46 6.00 -13.51 22.14
CA PRO A 46 6.83 -13.46 23.34
C PRO A 46 8.17 -12.75 23.09
N PHE A 47 8.77 -12.17 24.14
CA PHE A 47 10.02 -11.40 23.99
C PHE A 47 11.16 -12.21 23.35
N TYR A 48 11.32 -13.49 23.69
CA TYR A 48 12.39 -14.31 23.10
C TYR A 48 12.27 -14.43 21.58
N MET A 49 11.05 -14.47 21.03
CA MET A 49 10.83 -14.48 19.58
C MET A 49 11.28 -13.17 18.94
N SER A 50 11.06 -12.03 19.61
CA SER A 50 11.53 -10.73 19.10
C SER A 50 13.06 -10.66 18.98
N PHE A 51 13.78 -11.34 19.88
CA PHE A 51 15.23 -11.50 19.78
C PHE A 51 15.58 -12.50 18.64
N GLN A 52 14.88 -13.63 18.53
CA GLN A 52 15.09 -14.57 17.42
C GLN A 52 14.91 -13.90 16.06
N ASP A 53 13.82 -13.12 15.90
CA ASP A 53 13.52 -12.34 14.72
C ASP A 53 14.70 -11.43 14.34
N TRP A 54 15.18 -10.61 15.29
CA TRP A 54 16.27 -9.67 15.07
C TRP A 54 17.57 -10.34 14.62
N TRP A 55 17.98 -11.42 15.29
CA TRP A 55 19.23 -12.13 14.96
C TRP A 55 19.10 -13.01 13.72
N SER A 56 17.88 -13.40 13.36
CA SER A 56 17.65 -14.13 12.12
C SER A 56 17.59 -13.18 10.92
N SER A 57 17.16 -11.93 11.09
CA SER A 57 17.12 -10.94 10.02
C SER A 57 18.52 -10.59 9.51
N SER A 58 18.65 -10.42 8.19
CA SER A 58 19.90 -9.96 7.60
C SER A 58 20.09 -8.46 7.81
N SER A 59 21.21 -8.08 8.41
CA SER A 59 21.62 -6.67 8.51
C SER A 59 21.96 -6.05 7.14
N HIS A 60 22.22 -6.86 6.11
CA HIS A 60 22.55 -6.38 4.76
C HIS A 60 21.38 -5.65 4.09
N LEU A 61 20.14 -5.95 4.48
CA LEU A 61 18.95 -5.24 3.97
C LEU A 61 18.58 -4.01 4.82
N MET A 62 19.29 -3.76 5.92
CA MET A 62 19.08 -2.59 6.81
C MET A 62 19.94 -1.38 6.43
N LEU A 63 20.87 -1.56 5.48
CA LEU A 63 21.70 -0.48 4.95
C LEU A 63 21.08 0.07 3.67
N ALA A 64 21.34 1.35 3.41
CA ALA A 64 21.07 1.94 2.11
C ALA A 64 21.68 1.08 1.01
N SER A 65 20.96 0.88 -0.09
CA SER A 65 21.56 0.32 -1.30
C SER A 65 22.50 1.38 -1.89
N SER A 66 23.71 1.50 -1.35
CA SER A 66 24.80 2.37 -1.85
C SER A 66 25.38 1.86 -3.17
N PHE A 67 24.78 0.84 -3.76
CA PHE A 67 25.35 -0.03 -4.76
C PHE A 67 24.42 -0.05 -5.97
N SER A 68 24.98 0.06 -7.17
CA SER A 68 24.22 -0.19 -8.39
C SER A 68 23.61 -1.60 -8.35
N SER A 69 22.54 -1.83 -9.10
CA SER A 69 21.87 -3.11 -9.32
C SER A 69 22.89 -4.15 -9.80
N SER A 70 23.84 -3.74 -10.65
CA SER A 70 24.97 -4.56 -11.08
C SER A 70 25.91 -4.99 -9.95
N THR A 71 26.04 -4.19 -8.88
CA THR A 71 26.85 -4.53 -7.70
C THR A 71 26.05 -5.29 -6.64
N ILE A 72 24.75 -4.98 -6.50
CA ILE A 72 23.81 -5.68 -5.60
C ILE A 72 23.57 -7.11 -6.08
N GLU A 73 23.38 -7.31 -7.39
CA GLU A 73 23.30 -8.63 -8.01
C GLU A 73 24.60 -9.43 -7.88
N GLN A 74 25.71 -8.81 -7.45
CA GLN A 74 26.99 -9.49 -7.27
C GLN A 74 27.31 -9.84 -5.81
N SER A 75 26.64 -9.27 -4.81
CA SER A 75 26.86 -9.63 -3.39
C SER A 75 26.07 -10.89 -3.02
N PRO A 76 26.73 -12.02 -2.69
CA PRO A 76 26.04 -13.24 -2.27
C PRO A 76 25.21 -13.04 -0.99
N GLU A 77 25.64 -12.15 -0.09
CA GLU A 77 24.97 -11.88 1.17
C GLU A 77 23.64 -11.14 0.97
N ILE A 78 23.60 -10.17 0.05
CA ILE A 78 22.36 -9.47 -0.29
C ILE A 78 21.40 -10.39 -1.02
N GLN A 79 21.89 -11.22 -1.96
CA GLN A 79 21.08 -12.22 -2.64
C GLN A 79 20.46 -13.22 -1.66
N ALA A 80 21.27 -13.77 -0.74
CA ALA A 80 20.79 -14.69 0.29
C ALA A 80 19.75 -14.03 1.22
N ALA A 81 19.95 -12.75 1.56
CA ALA A 81 19.01 -12.00 2.38
C ALA A 81 17.68 -11.75 1.65
N ARG A 82 17.71 -11.36 0.38
CA ARG A 82 16.51 -11.19 -0.46
C ARG A 82 15.76 -12.52 -0.61
N LEU A 83 16.48 -13.59 -0.94
CA LEU A 83 15.91 -14.93 -1.03
C LEU A 83 15.23 -15.34 0.29
N LYS A 84 15.84 -15.05 1.43
CA LYS A 84 15.22 -15.31 2.74
C LYS A 84 13.88 -14.59 2.91
N ASN A 85 13.80 -13.31 2.54
CA ASN A 85 12.53 -12.58 2.61
C ASN A 85 11.48 -13.15 1.63
N ARG A 86 11.90 -13.56 0.43
CA ARG A 86 11.05 -14.25 -0.54
C ARG A 86 10.53 -15.58 -0.01
N MET A 87 11.33 -16.33 0.74
CA MET A 87 10.90 -17.58 1.36
C MET A 87 9.85 -17.34 2.45
N ILE A 88 9.94 -16.26 3.23
CA ILE A 88 8.91 -15.86 4.21
C ILE A 88 7.59 -15.55 3.48
N GLU A 89 7.68 -14.86 2.36
CA GLU A 89 6.54 -14.52 1.50
C GLU A 89 5.92 -15.77 0.84
N TYR A 90 6.75 -16.66 0.29
CA TYR A 90 6.33 -17.98 -0.20
C TYR A 90 5.60 -18.81 0.87
N GLU A 91 6.16 -18.87 2.09
CA GLU A 91 5.51 -19.54 3.23
C GLU A 91 4.13 -18.93 3.53
N LEU A 92 4.00 -17.60 3.49
CA LEU A 92 2.71 -16.92 3.69
C LEU A 92 1.71 -17.31 2.60
N PHE A 93 2.07 -17.16 1.33
CA PHE A 93 1.17 -17.40 0.19
C PHE A 93 0.73 -18.87 0.13
N THR A 94 1.65 -19.82 0.23
CA THR A 94 1.32 -21.26 0.19
C THR A 94 0.48 -21.75 1.37
N SER A 95 0.39 -20.96 2.44
CA SER A 95 -0.44 -21.31 3.61
C SER A 95 -1.87 -20.80 3.53
N ILE A 96 -2.16 -19.88 2.61
CA ILE A 96 -3.47 -19.23 2.45
C ILE A 96 -4.08 -19.58 1.11
N LEU A 97 -3.27 -19.65 0.06
CA LEU A 97 -3.74 -19.99 -1.28
C LEU A 97 -4.23 -21.45 -1.31
N PRO A 98 -5.30 -21.73 -2.07
CA PRO A 98 -5.85 -23.06 -2.18
C PRO A 98 -4.93 -23.98 -2.97
N ASP A 99 -5.02 -25.28 -2.70
CA ASP A 99 -4.14 -26.33 -3.26
C ASP A 99 -4.12 -26.39 -4.80
N TYR A 100 -5.14 -25.84 -5.47
CA TYR A 100 -5.19 -25.79 -6.93
C TYR A 100 -4.26 -24.71 -7.53
N VAL A 101 -3.75 -23.78 -6.72
CA VAL A 101 -2.78 -22.76 -7.15
C VAL A 101 -1.37 -23.29 -6.88
N HIS A 102 -0.66 -23.66 -7.94
CA HIS A 102 0.72 -24.11 -7.79
C HIS A 102 1.68 -22.92 -7.68
N VAL A 103 2.24 -22.69 -6.49
CA VAL A 103 3.23 -21.63 -6.25
C VAL A 103 4.63 -22.19 -6.39
N TYR A 104 5.42 -21.68 -7.34
CA TYR A 104 6.83 -22.03 -7.46
C TYR A 104 7.65 -21.38 -6.35
N PRO A 105 8.53 -22.14 -5.66
CA PRO A 105 9.47 -21.57 -4.72
C PRO A 105 10.39 -20.52 -5.39
N PRO A 106 10.77 -19.43 -4.71
CA PRO A 106 11.62 -18.37 -5.27
C PRO A 106 13.00 -18.81 -5.81
N ASN A 107 13.48 -20.00 -5.44
CA ASN A 107 14.74 -20.57 -5.90
C ASN A 107 14.57 -21.69 -6.94
N ALA A 108 13.33 -22.00 -7.33
CA ALA A 108 13.04 -23.01 -8.33
C ALA A 108 13.14 -22.43 -9.74
N SER A 109 13.54 -23.26 -10.70
CA SER A 109 13.42 -22.90 -12.12
C SER A 109 11.96 -22.95 -12.55
N THR A 110 11.44 -21.86 -13.10
CA THR A 110 10.08 -21.87 -13.64
C THR A 110 10.06 -22.63 -14.98
N PRO A 111 9.17 -23.62 -15.17
CA PRO A 111 9.10 -24.38 -16.40
C PRO A 111 8.50 -23.55 -17.55
N SER A 112 8.62 -24.07 -18.78
CA SER A 112 8.02 -23.43 -19.97
C SER A 112 6.50 -23.39 -19.85
N LYS A 113 5.84 -22.47 -20.56
CA LYS A 113 4.39 -22.21 -20.46
C LYS A 113 3.57 -23.50 -20.65
N GLU A 114 4.00 -24.40 -21.53
CA GLU A 114 3.34 -25.67 -21.85
C GLU A 114 3.41 -26.72 -20.73
N GLN A 115 4.35 -26.55 -19.80
CA GLN A 115 4.60 -27.48 -18.70
C GLN A 115 4.00 -26.98 -17.38
N ARG A 116 3.46 -25.76 -17.35
CA ARG A 116 2.88 -25.17 -16.14
C ARG A 116 1.51 -25.79 -15.85
N PRO A 117 1.16 -26.01 -14.57
CA PRO A 117 -0.20 -26.33 -14.17
C PRO A 117 -1.21 -25.29 -14.65
N SER A 118 -2.50 -25.65 -14.65
CA SER A 118 -3.58 -24.77 -15.11
C SER A 118 -3.59 -23.44 -14.36
N ILE A 119 -3.31 -23.43 -13.05
CA ILE A 119 -3.13 -22.20 -12.29
C ILE A 119 -1.79 -22.26 -11.58
N SER A 120 -0.93 -21.28 -11.85
CA SER A 120 0.40 -21.22 -11.25
C SER A 120 0.82 -19.81 -10.87
N ALA A 121 1.78 -19.71 -9.96
CA ALA A 121 2.28 -18.47 -9.42
C ALA A 121 3.81 -18.49 -9.24
N GLU A 122 4.46 -17.35 -9.44
CA GLU A 122 5.90 -17.19 -9.27
C GLU A 122 6.28 -15.81 -8.72
N PHE A 123 7.49 -15.72 -8.16
CA PHE A 123 8.07 -14.49 -7.62
C PHE A 123 9.05 -13.94 -8.63
N ILE A 124 8.83 -12.71 -9.10
CA ILE A 124 9.63 -12.09 -10.15
C ILE A 124 10.22 -10.79 -9.63
N ASP A 125 11.52 -10.61 -9.80
CA ASP A 125 12.20 -9.35 -9.56
C ASP A 125 12.58 -8.74 -10.91
N THR A 126 11.85 -7.71 -11.32
CA THR A 126 12.10 -7.01 -12.59
C THR A 126 13.01 -5.82 -12.33
N VAL A 127 14.27 -5.90 -12.75
CA VAL A 127 15.18 -4.74 -12.74
C VAL A 127 14.62 -3.70 -13.70
N VAL A 128 14.34 -2.47 -13.24
CA VAL A 128 13.82 -1.37 -14.09
C VAL A 128 14.84 -0.26 -14.32
N SER A 129 15.84 -0.12 -13.44
CA SER A 129 16.98 0.78 -13.61
C SER A 129 18.23 0.25 -12.90
N ASP A 130 19.31 1.02 -12.96
CA ASP A 130 20.56 0.73 -12.25
C ASP A 130 20.42 0.69 -10.72
N GLU A 131 19.32 1.07 -10.11
CA GLU A 131 19.17 1.03 -8.63
C GLU A 131 17.84 0.44 -8.18
N VAL A 132 16.94 0.16 -9.13
CA VAL A 132 15.55 -0.19 -8.84
C VAL A 132 15.21 -1.51 -9.51
N SER A 133 14.76 -2.46 -8.69
CA SER A 133 13.98 -3.62 -9.10
C SER A 133 12.59 -3.54 -8.49
N ILE A 134 11.57 -3.86 -9.28
CA ILE A 134 10.20 -4.05 -8.82
C ILE A 134 10.00 -5.53 -8.54
N HIS A 135 9.69 -5.84 -7.29
CA HIS A 135 9.28 -7.16 -6.87
C HIS A 135 7.79 -7.38 -7.18
N GLU A 136 7.49 -8.57 -7.65
CA GLU A 136 6.17 -8.97 -8.09
C GLU A 136 5.86 -10.41 -7.66
N PHE A 137 4.63 -10.61 -7.21
CA PHE A 137 4.00 -11.92 -7.14
C PHE A 137 3.04 -12.06 -8.32
N TYR A 138 3.42 -12.88 -9.30
CA TYR A 138 2.71 -13.07 -10.56
C TYR A 138 1.92 -14.37 -10.52
N LEU A 139 0.65 -14.33 -10.95
CA LEU A 139 -0.20 -15.52 -11.08
C LEU A 139 -0.87 -15.55 -12.44
N GLU A 140 -1.08 -16.76 -12.95
CA GLU A 140 -1.78 -16.98 -14.20
C GLU A 140 -2.73 -18.18 -14.14
N ASN A 141 -3.89 -18.03 -14.78
CA ASN A 141 -4.85 -19.08 -15.03
C ASN A 141 -4.86 -19.44 -16.53
N ASN A 142 -4.11 -20.49 -16.89
CA ASN A 142 -3.83 -20.97 -18.24
C ASN A 142 -4.89 -21.95 -18.79
N GLN A 143 -6.15 -21.85 -18.33
CA GLN A 143 -7.22 -22.65 -18.94
C GLN A 143 -7.40 -22.31 -20.43
N GLU A 144 -7.48 -23.34 -21.28
CA GLU A 144 -7.49 -23.20 -22.73
C GLU A 144 -8.70 -22.40 -23.23
N GLY A 145 -8.48 -21.53 -24.22
CA GLY A 145 -9.54 -20.80 -24.92
C GLY A 145 -10.00 -19.50 -24.24
N ALA A 146 -9.49 -19.17 -23.06
CA ALA A 146 -9.79 -17.91 -22.38
C ALA A 146 -8.90 -16.76 -22.88
N GLU A 147 -9.48 -15.57 -23.04
CA GLU A 147 -8.74 -14.34 -23.36
C GLU A 147 -7.95 -13.86 -22.13
N GLU A 148 -6.71 -13.40 -22.34
CA GLU A 148 -5.86 -12.95 -21.22
C GLU A 148 -6.36 -11.59 -20.67
N GLN A 149 -6.67 -11.56 -19.37
CA GLN A 149 -7.04 -10.33 -18.66
C GLN A 149 -6.03 -10.03 -17.56
N HIS A 150 -5.17 -9.05 -17.81
CA HIS A 150 -4.17 -8.60 -16.84
C HIS A 150 -4.78 -7.64 -15.81
N ILE A 151 -4.49 -7.89 -14.53
CA ILE A 151 -4.89 -7.04 -13.40
C ILE A 151 -3.64 -6.76 -12.55
N VAL A 152 -3.27 -5.49 -12.45
CA VAL A 152 -2.13 -5.01 -11.66
C VAL A 152 -2.64 -4.50 -10.31
N ILE A 153 -2.06 -5.00 -9.21
CA ILE A 153 -2.45 -4.62 -7.84
C ILE A 153 -1.31 -3.85 -7.20
N ILE A 154 -1.60 -2.62 -6.75
CA ILE A 154 -0.64 -1.69 -6.16
C ILE A 154 -1.05 -1.36 -4.72
N HIS A 155 -0.16 -1.65 -3.78
CA HIS A 155 -0.38 -1.37 -2.36
C HIS A 155 -0.18 0.12 -2.00
N GLY A 156 -0.57 0.48 -0.78
CA GLY A 156 -0.42 1.84 -0.23
C GLY A 156 0.84 2.04 0.62
N TYR A 157 0.96 3.21 1.22
CA TYR A 157 2.03 3.52 2.16
C TYR A 157 2.00 2.56 3.35
N MET A 158 3.18 2.14 3.83
CA MET A 158 3.33 1.18 4.93
C MET A 158 2.52 -0.13 4.73
N ALA A 159 2.35 -0.54 3.49
CA ALA A 159 1.81 -1.83 3.08
C ALA A 159 2.78 -2.55 2.13
N ALA A 160 2.43 -3.76 1.73
CA ALA A 160 3.12 -4.53 0.70
C ALA A 160 2.11 -5.47 0.01
N LEU A 161 2.56 -6.08 -1.09
CA LEU A 161 1.74 -6.97 -1.91
C LEU A 161 1.11 -8.14 -1.14
N GLY A 162 1.78 -8.65 -0.10
CA GLY A 162 1.32 -9.80 0.67
C GLY A 162 0.06 -9.55 1.48
N TYR A 163 -0.34 -8.28 1.65
CA TYR A 163 -1.60 -7.95 2.33
C TYR A 163 -2.83 -8.19 1.46
N PHE A 164 -2.68 -8.43 0.16
CA PHE A 164 -3.78 -8.84 -0.73
C PHE A 164 -3.97 -10.36 -0.80
N VAL A 165 -3.27 -11.15 0.02
CA VAL A 165 -3.24 -12.62 -0.09
C VAL A 165 -4.62 -13.28 -0.03
N ASN A 166 -5.55 -12.72 0.76
CA ASN A 166 -6.92 -13.25 0.87
C ASN A 166 -7.78 -12.95 -0.37
N ASN A 167 -7.37 -12.00 -1.21
CA ASN A 167 -8.12 -11.55 -2.38
C ASN A 167 -7.76 -12.35 -3.64
N ILE A 168 -6.62 -13.07 -3.61
CA ILE A 168 -6.06 -13.72 -4.79
C ILE A 168 -6.98 -14.83 -5.31
N SER A 169 -7.45 -15.71 -4.43
CA SER A 169 -8.19 -16.93 -4.82
C SER A 169 -9.44 -16.63 -5.63
N ASN A 170 -10.17 -15.58 -5.25
CA ASN A 170 -11.40 -15.16 -5.92
C ASN A 170 -11.11 -14.47 -7.26
N LEU A 171 -9.99 -13.77 -7.40
CA LEU A 171 -9.64 -13.08 -8.64
C LEU A 171 -9.01 -14.04 -9.67
N ILE A 172 -8.13 -14.95 -9.24
CA ILE A 172 -7.40 -15.86 -10.14
C ILE A 172 -8.23 -17.06 -10.62
N SER A 173 -9.35 -17.36 -9.96
CA SER A 173 -10.21 -18.50 -10.32
C SER A 173 -10.82 -18.36 -11.73
N THR A 174 -11.02 -17.14 -12.21
CA THR A 174 -11.55 -16.86 -13.55
C THR A 174 -10.52 -17.24 -14.63
N PRO A 175 -10.90 -18.08 -15.62
CA PRO A 175 -10.04 -18.45 -16.74
C PRO A 175 -9.44 -17.23 -17.45
N GLY A 176 -8.16 -17.29 -17.83
CA GLY A 176 -7.49 -16.20 -18.57
C GLY A 176 -6.98 -15.05 -17.70
N VAL A 177 -7.36 -14.97 -16.42
CA VAL A 177 -6.84 -13.92 -15.53
C VAL A 177 -5.33 -14.05 -15.33
N ARG A 178 -4.66 -12.91 -15.30
CA ARG A 178 -3.25 -12.72 -14.96
C ARG A 178 -3.16 -11.68 -13.85
N LEU A 179 -2.69 -12.06 -12.67
CA LEU A 179 -2.54 -11.13 -11.55
C LEU A 179 -1.08 -10.72 -11.41
N HIS A 180 -0.86 -9.41 -11.30
CA HIS A 180 0.44 -8.79 -11.09
C HIS A 180 0.40 -7.97 -9.80
N LEU A 181 0.73 -8.58 -8.67
CA LEU A 181 0.83 -7.84 -7.41
C LEU A 181 2.25 -7.30 -7.31
N ILE A 182 2.41 -5.98 -7.25
CA ILE A 182 3.74 -5.35 -7.23
C ILE A 182 4.00 -4.57 -5.95
N ASP A 183 5.24 -4.65 -5.47
CA ASP A 183 5.73 -3.75 -4.43
C ASP A 183 6.29 -2.47 -5.06
N LEU A 184 5.86 -1.32 -4.57
CA LEU A 184 6.39 -0.03 -5.02
C LEU A 184 7.88 0.12 -4.63
N PRO A 185 8.69 0.88 -5.39
CA PRO A 185 10.06 1.19 -5.00
C PRO A 185 10.14 1.76 -3.57
N GLY A 186 11.04 1.23 -2.75
CA GLY A 186 11.15 1.60 -1.33
C GLY A 186 10.22 0.85 -0.38
N PHE A 187 9.37 -0.05 -0.87
CA PHE A 187 8.41 -0.82 -0.07
C PHE A 187 8.53 -2.33 -0.30
N GLY A 188 7.87 -3.08 0.60
CA GLY A 188 7.84 -4.53 0.59
C GLY A 188 9.23 -5.11 0.38
N ASN A 189 9.36 -5.91 -0.65
CA ASN A 189 10.61 -6.51 -1.07
C ASN A 189 11.15 -5.95 -2.40
N SER A 190 10.58 -4.86 -2.93
CA SER A 190 11.21 -4.10 -4.01
C SER A 190 12.52 -3.46 -3.55
N SER A 191 13.35 -3.03 -4.51
CA SER A 191 14.58 -2.31 -4.17
C SER A 191 14.28 -1.02 -3.40
N ARG A 192 15.19 -0.66 -2.49
CA ARG A 192 15.08 0.48 -1.56
C ARG A 192 16.18 1.51 -1.81
N PRO A 193 16.16 2.18 -2.99
CA PRO A 193 17.17 3.16 -3.36
C PRO A 193 17.22 4.33 -2.38
N ILE A 194 18.36 4.99 -2.34
CA ILE A 194 18.55 6.19 -1.53
C ILE A 194 17.63 7.28 -2.07
N PHE A 195 16.89 7.94 -1.17
CA PHE A 195 16.11 9.08 -1.58
C PHE A 195 17.04 10.24 -1.95
N PRO A 196 16.91 10.85 -3.14
CA PRO A 196 17.78 11.94 -3.56
C PRO A 196 17.77 13.10 -2.57
N ALA A 197 18.96 13.54 -2.15
CA ALA A 197 19.09 14.55 -1.08
C ALA A 197 18.54 15.92 -1.50
N GLU A 198 18.55 16.24 -2.79
CA GLU A 198 17.95 17.42 -3.38
C GLU A 198 16.44 17.50 -3.16
N PHE A 199 15.75 16.35 -3.06
CA PHE A 199 14.33 16.31 -2.78
C PHE A 199 14.00 16.48 -1.29
N LEU A 200 15.00 16.39 -0.40
CA LEU A 200 14.82 16.67 1.02
C LEU A 200 14.80 18.17 1.32
N ILE A 201 15.42 18.99 0.46
CA ILE A 201 15.45 20.45 0.60
C ILE A 201 14.13 21.00 0.09
N ASP A 202 13.40 21.72 0.95
CA ASP A 202 12.15 22.35 0.54
C ASP A 202 12.45 23.60 -0.30
N PRO A 203 11.91 23.68 -1.54
CA PRO A 203 12.09 24.86 -2.38
C PRO A 203 11.43 26.10 -1.76
N THR A 204 11.92 27.28 -2.11
CA THR A 204 11.39 28.54 -1.58
C THR A 204 10.12 28.97 -2.29
N THR A 205 10.07 28.83 -3.61
CA THR A 205 8.92 29.27 -4.42
C THR A 205 7.85 28.17 -4.49
N ARG A 206 6.59 28.60 -4.64
CA ARG A 206 5.45 27.69 -4.84
C ARG A 206 5.63 26.84 -6.10
N GLN A 207 6.09 27.44 -7.20
CA GLN A 207 6.29 26.77 -8.48
C GLN A 207 7.34 25.66 -8.37
N ASP A 208 8.46 25.93 -7.69
CA ASP A 208 9.52 24.94 -7.51
C ASP A 208 9.07 23.81 -6.58
N LYS A 209 8.25 24.08 -5.56
CA LYS A 209 7.62 23.04 -4.73
C LYS A 209 6.75 22.12 -5.57
N ILE A 210 5.90 22.68 -6.43
CA ILE A 210 5.06 21.88 -7.34
C ILE A 210 5.94 21.04 -8.27
N ALA A 211 6.98 21.62 -8.85
CA ALA A 211 7.90 20.92 -9.73
C ALA A 211 8.62 19.76 -9.01
N GLN A 212 9.12 19.99 -7.79
CA GLN A 212 9.75 18.96 -6.97
C GLN A 212 8.78 17.80 -6.70
N ILE A 213 7.55 18.09 -6.28
CA ILE A 213 6.55 17.04 -6.01
C ILE A 213 6.26 16.22 -7.27
N LYS A 214 6.08 16.88 -8.43
CA LYS A 214 5.87 16.20 -9.72
C LYS A 214 7.07 15.33 -10.14
N LEU A 215 8.30 15.74 -9.83
CA LEU A 215 9.49 14.92 -10.07
C LEU A 215 9.49 13.67 -9.19
N VAL A 216 9.15 13.81 -7.90
CA VAL A 216 9.07 12.67 -6.98
C VAL A 216 7.93 11.73 -7.39
N GLU A 217 6.75 12.24 -7.76
CA GLU A 217 5.65 11.44 -8.33
C GLU A 217 6.10 10.71 -9.61
N GLY A 218 6.74 11.46 -10.51
CA GLY A 218 7.32 10.98 -11.75
C GLY A 218 8.23 9.78 -11.52
N TRP A 219 9.13 9.86 -10.55
CA TRP A 219 10.04 8.76 -10.24
C TRP A 219 9.33 7.44 -9.92
N PHE A 220 8.23 7.45 -9.16
CA PHE A 220 7.44 6.24 -8.89
C PHE A 220 6.74 5.73 -10.14
N ILE A 221 6.00 6.60 -10.83
CA ILE A 221 5.18 6.19 -11.99
C ILE A 221 6.03 5.78 -13.19
N ASP A 222 7.24 6.32 -13.31
CA ASP A 222 8.20 5.95 -14.35
C ASP A 222 8.77 4.56 -14.08
N CYS A 223 9.01 4.20 -12.81
CA CYS A 223 9.37 2.83 -12.44
C CYS A 223 8.25 1.83 -12.78
N ILE A 224 7.00 2.18 -12.50
CA ILE A 224 5.83 1.34 -12.86
C ILE A 224 5.77 1.17 -14.39
N GLU A 225 5.97 2.24 -15.16
CA GLU A 225 5.97 2.17 -16.62
C GLU A 225 7.11 1.29 -17.17
N LEU A 226 8.32 1.45 -16.64
CA LEU A 226 9.47 0.64 -17.04
C LEU A 226 9.25 -0.84 -16.72
N TRP A 227 8.63 -1.14 -15.57
CA TRP A 227 8.21 -2.50 -15.24
C TRP A 227 7.18 -3.02 -16.22
N ARG A 228 6.12 -2.23 -16.52
CA ARG A 228 5.07 -2.59 -17.50
C ARG A 228 5.69 -2.96 -18.86
N ILE A 229 6.60 -2.12 -19.37
CA ILE A 229 7.30 -2.35 -20.64
C ILE A 229 8.09 -3.67 -20.59
N LYS A 230 8.85 -3.92 -19.52
CA LYS A 230 9.64 -5.15 -19.37
C LYS A 230 8.78 -6.40 -19.22
N ARG A 231 7.60 -6.27 -18.62
CA ARG A 231 6.60 -7.32 -18.52
C ARG A 231 5.77 -7.51 -19.80
N GLY A 232 5.93 -6.64 -20.79
CA GLY A 232 5.22 -6.72 -22.08
C GLY A 232 3.72 -6.48 -21.96
N LEU A 233 3.26 -5.71 -20.97
CA LEU A 233 1.83 -5.48 -20.75
C LEU A 233 1.31 -4.37 -21.68
N GLU A 234 0.63 -4.75 -22.75
CA GLU A 234 0.03 -3.81 -23.70
C GLU A 234 -1.31 -3.25 -23.22
N LYS A 235 -2.07 -4.06 -22.47
CA LYS A 235 -3.36 -3.67 -21.92
C LYS A 235 -3.62 -4.37 -20.60
N PHE A 236 -4.09 -3.63 -19.60
CA PHE A 236 -4.33 -4.16 -18.26
C PHE A 236 -5.35 -3.34 -17.47
N ASN A 237 -5.90 -3.92 -16.40
CA ASN A 237 -6.71 -3.23 -15.42
C ASN A 237 -5.92 -3.04 -14.13
N MET A 238 -6.36 -2.15 -13.24
CA MET A 238 -5.63 -1.83 -12.02
C MET A 238 -6.51 -1.87 -10.76
N ILE A 239 -5.96 -2.36 -9.67
CA ILE A 239 -6.47 -2.17 -8.30
C ILE A 239 -5.39 -1.42 -7.54
N ALA A 240 -5.72 -0.28 -6.96
CA ALA A 240 -4.73 0.53 -6.26
C ALA A 240 -5.28 1.06 -4.94
N HIS A 241 -4.47 0.97 -3.89
CA HIS A 241 -4.84 1.36 -2.54
C HIS A 241 -4.09 2.60 -2.04
N SER A 242 -4.79 3.54 -1.39
CA SER A 242 -4.20 4.65 -0.62
C SER A 242 -3.18 5.47 -1.43
N MET A 243 -1.93 5.59 -0.97
CA MET A 243 -0.85 6.25 -1.73
C MET A 243 -0.64 5.62 -3.12
N GLY A 244 -0.79 4.30 -3.26
CA GLY A 244 -0.72 3.61 -4.55
C GLY A 244 -1.84 4.04 -5.50
N ALA A 245 -3.03 4.33 -4.96
CA ALA A 245 -4.17 4.85 -5.73
C ALA A 245 -3.92 6.27 -6.22
N TYR A 246 -3.34 7.13 -5.37
CA TYR A 246 -2.89 8.47 -5.76
C TYR A 246 -1.87 8.42 -6.90
N LEU A 247 -0.82 7.59 -6.75
CA LEU A 247 0.20 7.39 -7.79
C LEU A 247 -0.38 6.78 -9.07
N THR A 248 -1.36 5.87 -8.96
CA THR A 248 -2.06 5.31 -10.10
C THR A 248 -2.81 6.38 -10.88
N CYS A 249 -3.48 7.32 -10.22
CA CYS A 249 -4.12 8.45 -10.90
C CYS A 249 -3.08 9.32 -11.66
N CYS A 250 -1.92 9.56 -11.05
CA CYS A 250 -0.80 10.25 -11.71
C CYS A 250 -0.26 9.47 -12.91
N TYR A 251 -0.11 8.15 -12.78
CA TYR A 251 0.31 7.25 -13.85
C TYR A 251 -0.64 7.32 -15.03
N LEU A 252 -1.95 7.23 -14.79
CA LEU A 252 -2.97 7.30 -15.84
C LEU A 252 -2.88 8.62 -16.64
N MET A 253 -2.81 9.75 -15.95
CA MET A 253 -2.70 11.07 -16.60
C MET A 253 -1.42 11.24 -17.44
N LYS A 254 -0.32 10.56 -17.08
CA LYS A 254 0.95 10.64 -17.81
C LYS A 254 1.04 9.61 -18.94
N TYR A 255 0.72 8.35 -18.67
CA TYR A 255 1.05 7.22 -19.55
C TYR A 255 -0.13 6.63 -20.28
N ASN A 256 -1.37 6.85 -19.83
CA ASN A 256 -2.57 6.28 -20.44
C ASN A 256 -3.34 7.27 -21.34
N LYS A 257 -2.80 8.49 -21.54
CA LYS A 257 -3.45 9.53 -22.34
C LYS A 257 -3.57 9.16 -23.82
N ASP A 258 -2.48 8.70 -24.42
CA ASP A 258 -2.41 8.45 -25.87
C ASP A 258 -2.48 6.95 -26.23
N SER A 259 -2.07 6.10 -25.31
CA SER A 259 -1.81 4.67 -25.51
C SER A 259 -2.99 3.75 -25.17
N LYS A 260 -3.94 4.21 -24.33
CA LYS A 260 -5.10 3.43 -23.85
C LYS A 260 -4.73 2.07 -23.25
N LEU A 261 -3.65 2.05 -22.46
CA LEU A 261 -3.16 0.88 -21.73
C LEU A 261 -4.15 0.36 -20.67
N VAL A 262 -4.92 1.26 -20.04
CA VAL A 262 -5.81 0.95 -18.90
C VAL A 262 -7.23 1.42 -19.18
N ASP A 263 -8.16 0.46 -19.14
CA ASP A 263 -9.60 0.70 -19.35
C ASP A 263 -10.38 0.80 -18.03
N ARG A 264 -9.97 0.05 -17.00
CA ARG A 264 -10.70 -0.03 -15.72
C ARG A 264 -9.74 0.04 -14.54
N VAL A 265 -10.11 0.85 -13.55
CA VAL A 265 -9.35 0.99 -12.30
C VAL A 265 -10.27 0.96 -11.08
N VAL A 266 -9.89 0.15 -10.09
CA VAL A 266 -10.46 0.17 -8.74
C VAL A 266 -9.55 1.01 -7.86
N ILE A 267 -10.11 2.09 -7.32
CA ILE A 267 -9.44 3.10 -6.51
C ILE A 267 -9.91 2.92 -5.06
N VAL A 268 -9.08 2.30 -4.24
CA VAL A 268 -9.40 1.87 -2.87
C VAL A 268 -8.82 2.86 -1.88
N SER A 269 -9.68 3.54 -1.12
CA SER A 269 -9.32 4.47 -0.05
C SER A 269 -8.20 5.44 -0.43
N PRO A 270 -8.27 6.12 -1.60
CA PRO A 270 -7.17 6.92 -2.14
C PRO A 270 -6.78 8.06 -1.22
N MET A 271 -5.47 8.30 -1.15
CA MET A 271 -4.92 9.51 -0.54
C MET A 271 -5.15 10.73 -1.45
N GLY A 272 -5.41 11.90 -0.86
CA GLY A 272 -5.29 13.17 -1.57
C GLY A 272 -6.40 13.49 -2.56
N THR A 273 -7.62 13.01 -2.32
CA THR A 273 -8.76 13.28 -3.21
C THR A 273 -9.28 14.70 -3.11
N GLU A 274 -9.29 15.25 -1.91
CA GLU A 274 -9.90 16.52 -1.54
C GLU A 274 -8.90 17.68 -1.54
N SER A 275 -9.39 18.87 -1.90
CA SER A 275 -8.64 20.10 -1.73
C SER A 275 -8.54 20.49 -0.25
N SER A 276 -7.54 21.32 0.07
CA SER A 276 -7.31 21.87 1.41
C SER A 276 -6.47 23.14 1.35
N GLU A 277 -6.29 23.79 2.50
CA GLU A 277 -5.39 24.93 2.69
C GLU A 277 -3.91 24.61 2.36
N VAL A 278 -3.56 23.32 2.33
CA VAL A 278 -2.21 22.84 2.00
C VAL A 278 -2.00 22.75 0.48
N SER A 279 -3.07 22.84 -0.32
CA SER A 279 -2.97 22.73 -1.77
C SER A 279 -2.08 23.82 -2.35
N LEU A 280 -1.11 23.39 -3.15
CA LEU A 280 -0.26 24.25 -3.95
C LEU A 280 -0.87 24.57 -5.33
N ILE A 281 -2.01 23.97 -5.71
CA ILE A 281 -2.63 24.21 -7.02
C ILE A 281 -3.58 25.39 -6.98
N SER A 282 -4.49 25.39 -6.02
CA SER A 282 -5.38 26.53 -5.75
C SER A 282 -4.68 27.62 -4.95
N GLY A 283 -3.80 27.24 -4.02
CA GLY A 283 -2.82 28.10 -3.35
C GLY A 283 -3.39 29.32 -2.64
N HIS A 284 -3.44 29.26 -1.32
CA HIS A 284 -3.66 30.42 -0.48
C HIS A 284 -2.39 31.29 -0.44
N GLN A 285 -2.19 32.12 -1.47
CA GLN A 285 -1.58 33.44 -1.27
C GLN A 285 -2.72 34.44 -1.34
N ILE A 286 -2.99 35.08 -0.20
CA ILE A 286 -3.97 36.16 -0.04
C ILE A 286 -3.46 37.35 -0.86
N GLU A 287 -3.79 37.39 -2.14
CA GLU A 287 -3.98 38.63 -2.88
C GLU A 287 -5.47 38.72 -3.21
N PHE A 288 -6.11 39.77 -2.70
CA PHE A 288 -7.55 39.94 -2.53
C PHE A 288 -8.33 39.90 -3.86
N GLU A 289 -8.90 38.75 -4.24
CA GLU A 289 -10.07 38.68 -5.11
C GLU A 289 -11.18 37.82 -4.46
N PRO A 290 -12.30 38.42 -3.99
CA PRO A 290 -13.25 37.78 -3.07
C PRO A 290 -14.20 36.74 -3.71
N GLU A 291 -14.30 36.68 -5.04
CA GLU A 291 -15.32 35.88 -5.73
C GLU A 291 -14.89 34.41 -5.96
N TYR A 292 -13.60 34.14 -6.21
CA TYR A 292 -13.08 32.77 -6.35
C TYR A 292 -12.81 32.08 -5.00
N GLU A 293 -12.52 32.88 -3.96
CA GLU A 293 -12.28 32.36 -2.62
C GLU A 293 -13.53 31.67 -2.05
N THR A 294 -14.73 32.19 -2.34
CA THR A 294 -15.99 31.70 -1.77
C THR A 294 -16.43 30.35 -2.33
N GLU A 295 -16.30 30.08 -3.64
CA GLU A 295 -16.68 28.79 -4.22
C GLU A 295 -15.69 27.66 -3.87
N LEU A 296 -14.38 27.94 -3.90
CA LEU A 296 -13.37 26.91 -3.63
C LEU A 296 -13.28 26.57 -2.13
N THR A 297 -13.41 27.57 -1.24
CA THR A 297 -13.52 27.31 0.20
C THR A 297 -14.80 26.56 0.53
N ALA A 298 -15.92 26.89 -0.10
CA ALA A 298 -17.18 26.15 0.07
C ALA A 298 -17.04 24.68 -0.38
N ALA A 299 -16.46 24.42 -1.55
CA ALA A 299 -16.22 23.06 -2.03
C ALA A 299 -15.24 22.28 -1.14
N SER A 300 -14.19 22.94 -0.63
CA SER A 300 -13.23 22.33 0.30
C SER A 300 -13.85 22.05 1.68
N LEU A 301 -14.68 22.97 2.19
CA LEU A 301 -15.46 22.80 3.42
C LEU A 301 -16.49 21.67 3.29
N GLU A 302 -17.13 21.54 2.13
CA GLU A 302 -18.09 20.48 1.84
C GLU A 302 -17.41 19.10 1.80
N MET A 303 -16.25 19.01 1.14
CA MET A 303 -15.46 17.78 1.08
C MET A 303 -14.93 17.39 2.45
N GLY A 304 -14.52 18.29 3.33
CA GLY A 304 -14.00 17.94 4.66
C GLY A 304 -12.55 17.47 4.65
N ARG A 305 -12.12 16.67 5.64
CA ARG A 305 -10.70 16.31 5.87
C ARG A 305 -10.53 14.88 6.40
N PRO A 306 -9.34 14.26 6.27
CA PRO A 306 -9.05 12.96 6.88
C PRO A 306 -9.14 13.02 8.41
N GLY A 307 -9.59 11.93 9.02
CA GLY A 307 -9.73 11.78 10.47
C GLY A 307 -8.42 11.51 11.23
N PHE A 308 -7.28 11.97 10.72
CA PHE A 308 -5.97 11.66 11.28
C PHE A 308 -5.63 12.56 12.49
N PRO A 309 -5.18 12.00 13.64
CA PRO A 309 -5.05 12.74 14.89
C PRO A 309 -3.82 13.65 14.86
N LYS A 310 -4.01 14.90 15.32
CA LYS A 310 -2.90 15.84 15.47
C LYS A 310 -1.94 15.36 16.56
N ASN A 311 -0.71 15.01 16.17
CA ASN A 311 0.33 14.60 17.10
C ASN A 311 1.63 15.38 16.84
N PHE A 312 2.05 16.16 17.84
CA PHE A 312 3.24 16.99 17.78
C PHE A 312 4.52 16.21 17.46
N ILE A 313 4.65 14.97 17.92
CA ILE A 313 5.81 14.13 17.63
C ILE A 313 5.83 13.75 16.15
N ILE A 314 4.68 13.31 15.60
CA ILE A 314 4.55 12.96 14.19
C ILE A 314 4.81 14.19 13.32
N GLN A 315 4.22 15.33 13.68
CA GLN A 315 4.45 16.61 13.00
C GLN A 315 5.94 16.98 12.97
N THR A 316 6.63 16.85 14.11
CA THR A 316 8.06 17.14 14.21
C THR A 316 8.87 16.21 13.31
N LEU A 317 8.59 14.90 13.33
CA LEU A 317 9.28 13.92 12.49
C LEU A 317 9.09 14.19 11.00
N TRP A 318 7.86 14.51 10.60
CA TRP A 318 7.51 14.86 9.22
C TRP A 318 8.28 16.10 8.73
N ASN A 319 8.37 17.13 9.57
CA ASN A 319 9.11 18.37 9.27
C ASN A 319 10.62 18.15 9.12
N TYR A 320 11.17 17.11 9.77
CA TYR A 320 12.58 16.75 9.65
C TYR A 320 12.84 15.64 8.60
N ASN A 321 11.84 15.27 7.79
CA ASN A 321 11.91 14.15 6.84
C ASN A 321 12.39 12.85 7.52
N LYS A 322 11.84 12.53 8.69
CA LYS A 322 12.14 11.28 9.41
C LYS A 322 10.87 10.46 9.55
N SER A 323 10.95 9.18 9.22
CA SER A 323 9.86 8.25 9.47
C SER A 323 9.89 7.75 10.93
N PRO A 324 8.74 7.55 11.58
CA PRO A 324 8.70 6.91 12.90
C PRO A 324 9.38 5.52 12.92
N PHE A 325 9.36 4.77 11.82
CA PHE A 325 10.02 3.45 11.72
C PHE A 325 11.53 3.53 11.74
N GLN A 326 12.11 4.56 11.12
CA GLN A 326 13.55 4.82 11.20
C GLN A 326 14.01 5.00 12.65
N ILE A 327 13.11 5.40 13.56
CA ILE A 327 13.40 5.50 14.99
C ILE A 327 13.12 4.18 15.69
N LEU A 328 12.00 3.52 15.41
CA LEU A 328 11.65 2.26 16.05
C LEU A 328 12.64 1.14 15.75
N GLN A 329 13.18 1.07 14.53
CA GLN A 329 14.21 0.09 14.15
C GLN A 329 15.49 0.22 15.01
N LYS A 330 15.79 1.42 15.55
CA LYS A 330 16.94 1.63 16.43
C LYS A 330 16.78 1.00 17.81
N LEU A 331 15.57 0.56 18.16
CA LEU A 331 15.31 -0.21 19.38
C LEU A 331 15.83 -1.65 19.28
N GLY A 332 16.37 -2.03 18.12
CA GLY A 332 17.04 -3.31 17.92
C GLY A 332 16.08 -4.47 18.16
N PRO A 333 16.44 -5.45 19.00
CA PRO A 333 15.66 -6.67 19.18
C PRO A 333 14.30 -6.48 19.85
N PHE A 334 13.96 -5.28 20.32
CA PHE A 334 12.62 -4.98 20.81
C PHE A 334 11.65 -4.54 19.71
N TYR A 335 12.16 -4.25 18.50
CA TYR A 335 11.36 -3.73 17.41
C TYR A 335 10.26 -4.72 16.97
N SER A 336 10.59 -6.01 16.77
CA SER A 336 9.60 -7.03 16.40
C SER A 336 8.48 -7.15 17.44
N LYS A 337 8.82 -7.11 18.75
CA LYS A 337 7.84 -7.11 19.83
C LYS A 337 6.87 -5.94 19.73
N ILE A 338 7.36 -4.73 19.46
CA ILE A 338 6.50 -3.55 19.29
C ILE A 338 5.60 -3.72 18.07
N LEU A 339 6.17 -4.13 16.95
CA LEU A 339 5.44 -4.39 15.72
C LEU A 339 4.37 -5.49 15.89
N SER A 340 4.64 -6.50 16.72
CA SER A 340 3.71 -7.61 16.94
C SER A 340 2.40 -7.20 17.62
N TYR A 341 2.42 -6.17 18.48
CA TYR A 341 1.17 -5.63 19.05
C TYR A 341 0.26 -5.07 17.97
N TRP A 342 0.86 -4.45 16.95
CA TRP A 342 0.13 -3.99 15.78
C TRP A 342 -0.32 -5.15 14.90
N SER A 343 0.58 -6.03 14.46
CA SER A 343 0.24 -7.07 13.48
C SER A 343 -0.79 -8.07 14.02
N PHE A 344 -0.70 -8.47 15.30
CA PHE A 344 -1.69 -9.37 15.90
C PHE A 344 -3.06 -8.70 16.03
N ARG A 345 -3.09 -7.39 16.33
CA ARG A 345 -4.34 -6.63 16.35
C ARG A 345 -4.94 -6.49 14.95
N ARG A 346 -4.10 -6.20 13.95
CA ARG A 346 -4.52 -6.01 12.56
C ARG A 346 -5.07 -7.30 11.97
N PHE A 347 -4.37 -8.41 12.14
CA PHE A 347 -4.73 -9.68 11.53
C PHE A 347 -5.65 -10.54 12.41
N LYS A 348 -6.23 -9.99 13.49
CA LYS A 348 -7.10 -10.70 14.45
C LYS A 348 -8.32 -11.37 13.82
N ASN A 349 -8.74 -10.92 12.63
CA ASN A 349 -9.88 -11.50 11.91
C ASN A 349 -9.53 -12.87 11.31
N HIS A 350 -8.24 -13.22 11.19
CA HIS A 350 -7.84 -14.58 10.86
C HIS A 350 -8.07 -15.53 12.04
N LYS A 351 -8.74 -16.65 11.77
CA LYS A 351 -9.03 -17.67 12.81
C LYS A 351 -7.80 -18.51 13.20
N SER A 352 -6.75 -18.51 12.37
CA SER A 352 -5.54 -19.30 12.57
C SER A 352 -4.43 -18.44 13.16
N GLU A 353 -4.00 -18.76 14.38
CA GLU A 353 -2.82 -18.14 15.01
C GLU A 353 -1.55 -18.35 14.18
N GLU A 354 -1.44 -19.48 13.47
CA GLU A 354 -0.32 -19.75 12.56
C GLU A 354 -0.29 -18.74 11.39
N ILE A 355 -1.45 -18.42 10.82
CA ILE A 355 -1.56 -17.42 9.75
C ILE A 355 -1.25 -16.02 10.27
N ILE A 356 -1.75 -15.66 11.46
CA ILE A 356 -1.40 -14.39 12.12
C ILE A 356 0.11 -14.30 12.33
N MET A 357 0.75 -15.39 12.74
CA MET A 357 2.21 -15.44 12.91
C MET A 357 2.95 -15.29 11.57
N LYS A 358 2.49 -15.93 10.50
CA LYS A 358 3.07 -15.79 9.16
C LYS A 358 2.93 -14.37 8.62
N LEU A 359 1.76 -13.75 8.80
CA LEU A 359 1.53 -12.34 8.47
C LEU A 359 2.42 -11.41 9.31
N HIS A 360 2.60 -11.69 10.61
CA HIS A 360 3.53 -10.95 11.45
C HIS A 360 4.98 -11.09 10.96
N ARG A 361 5.45 -12.31 10.67
CA ARG A 361 6.81 -12.54 10.15
C ARG A 361 7.04 -11.86 8.81
N TYR A 362 6.03 -11.87 7.93
CA TYR A 362 6.05 -11.12 6.68
C TYR A 362 6.12 -9.61 6.92
N SER A 363 5.24 -9.05 7.75
CA SER A 363 5.27 -7.64 8.12
C SER A 363 6.62 -7.23 8.72
N TYR A 364 7.18 -8.06 9.61
CA TYR A 364 8.50 -7.80 10.18
C TYR A 364 9.60 -7.84 9.11
N SER A 365 9.59 -8.82 8.21
CA SER A 365 10.61 -8.94 7.17
C SER A 365 10.61 -7.75 6.19
N ILE A 366 9.46 -7.16 5.89
CA ILE A 366 9.35 -5.97 5.03
C ILE A 366 9.64 -4.66 5.78
N PHE A 367 9.20 -4.53 7.03
CA PHE A 367 9.40 -3.31 7.82
C PHE A 367 10.73 -3.29 8.58
N ASN A 368 11.48 -4.38 8.59
CA ASN A 368 12.85 -4.46 9.10
C ASN A 368 13.85 -4.48 7.94
N GLN A 369 13.61 -3.63 6.94
CA GLN A 369 14.56 -3.29 5.88
C GLN A 369 14.83 -1.78 5.89
N PHE A 370 15.79 -1.34 5.08
CA PHE A 370 16.18 0.05 4.93
C PHE A 370 14.97 0.94 4.59
N GLN A 371 14.73 1.94 5.42
CA GLN A 371 13.67 2.92 5.25
C GLN A 371 14.17 4.04 4.33
N GLY A 372 14.15 3.76 3.02
CA GLY A 372 14.71 4.61 1.97
C GLY A 372 13.68 5.50 1.28
N SER A 373 13.72 5.50 -0.05
CA SER A 373 12.92 6.37 -0.94
C SER A 373 11.42 6.43 -0.64
N GLY A 374 10.76 5.29 -0.39
CA GLY A 374 9.32 5.23 -0.13
C GLY A 374 8.86 6.07 1.05
N GLU A 375 9.54 5.92 2.19
CA GLU A 375 9.21 6.58 3.47
C GLU A 375 9.50 8.09 3.46
N LEU A 376 10.46 8.53 2.64
CA LEU A 376 10.83 9.93 2.52
C LEU A 376 10.01 10.65 1.44
N ALA A 377 9.63 9.95 0.37
CA ALA A 377 8.83 10.53 -0.70
C ALA A 377 7.45 10.98 -0.23
N ILE A 378 6.79 10.19 0.62
CA ILE A 378 5.45 10.53 1.10
C ILE A 378 5.42 11.89 1.84
N THR A 379 6.52 12.29 2.50
CA THR A 379 6.59 13.57 3.20
C THR A 379 6.47 14.77 2.25
N LYS A 380 6.73 14.55 0.95
CA LYS A 380 6.58 15.53 -0.14
C LYS A 380 5.18 15.54 -0.72
N PHE A 381 4.47 14.41 -0.73
CA PHE A 381 3.09 14.34 -1.24
C PHE A 381 2.08 14.97 -0.27
N ILE A 382 2.20 14.69 1.03
CA ILE A 382 1.24 15.10 2.06
C ILE A 382 1.89 15.81 3.24
N ASN A 383 1.10 16.59 3.98
CA ASN A 383 1.47 17.06 5.30
C ASN A 383 1.27 15.95 6.37
N HIS A 384 1.57 16.27 7.62
CA HIS A 384 1.42 15.37 8.78
C HIS A 384 -0.04 15.01 9.14
N GLU A 385 -1.02 15.67 8.51
CA GLU A 385 -2.47 15.39 8.62
C GLU A 385 -3.00 14.63 7.40
N ILE A 386 -2.10 14.17 6.52
CA ILE A 386 -2.42 13.40 5.30
C ILE A 386 -3.14 14.27 4.23
N LEU A 387 -3.05 15.60 4.35
CA LEU A 387 -3.54 16.53 3.33
C LEU A 387 -2.54 16.62 2.18
N ALA A 388 -3.00 16.35 0.96
CA ALA A 388 -2.18 16.39 -0.24
C ALA A 388 -1.81 17.82 -0.64
N ARG A 389 -0.54 18.00 -1.02
CA ARG A 389 -0.05 19.27 -1.58
C ARG A 389 -0.47 19.47 -3.03
N LEU A 390 -0.74 18.39 -3.77
CA LEU A 390 -1.29 18.40 -5.13
C LEU A 390 -2.54 17.50 -5.22
N PRO A 391 -3.70 17.96 -4.71
CA PRO A 391 -4.93 17.18 -4.66
C PRO A 391 -5.39 16.66 -6.03
N LEU A 392 -5.96 15.45 -6.07
CA LEU A 392 -6.45 14.80 -7.29
C LEU A 392 -7.60 15.58 -7.94
N CYS A 393 -8.53 16.14 -7.15
CA CYS A 393 -9.66 16.91 -7.67
C CYS A 393 -9.27 18.21 -8.39
N GLU A 394 -8.06 18.74 -8.17
CA GLU A 394 -7.63 20.05 -8.70
C GLU A 394 -6.65 19.94 -9.87
N ARG A 395 -6.23 18.73 -10.25
CA ARG A 395 -5.08 18.54 -11.16
C ARG A 395 -5.42 17.92 -12.51
N GLY A 396 -6.64 18.13 -12.99
CA GLY A 396 -7.08 17.69 -14.31
C GLY A 396 -7.53 16.23 -14.40
N LEU A 397 -7.71 15.55 -13.25
CA LEU A 397 -8.05 14.13 -13.22
C LEU A 397 -9.46 13.85 -13.76
N ILE A 398 -10.43 14.69 -13.43
CA ILE A 398 -11.83 14.51 -13.83
C ILE A 398 -11.96 14.61 -15.35
N GLU A 399 -11.35 15.64 -15.94
CA GLU A 399 -11.30 15.88 -17.38
C GLU A 399 -10.61 14.70 -18.07
N TYR A 400 -9.44 14.30 -17.56
CA TYR A 400 -8.70 13.17 -18.08
C TYR A 400 -9.52 11.87 -18.06
N LEU A 401 -10.12 11.48 -16.94
CA LEU A 401 -10.88 10.22 -16.83
C LEU A 401 -12.08 10.21 -17.78
N THR A 402 -12.73 11.37 -17.95
CA THR A 402 -13.88 11.55 -18.85
C THR A 402 -13.47 11.45 -20.32
N GLU A 403 -12.47 12.22 -20.75
CA GLU A 403 -11.95 12.20 -22.12
C GLU A 403 -11.35 10.83 -22.46
N ALA A 404 -10.64 10.24 -21.50
CA ALA A 404 -9.98 8.97 -21.70
C ALA A 404 -10.97 7.79 -21.68
N LYS A 405 -12.19 7.99 -21.18
CA LYS A 405 -13.23 6.98 -20.95
C LYS A 405 -12.76 5.82 -20.07
N VAL A 406 -11.92 6.11 -19.08
CA VAL A 406 -11.45 5.12 -18.11
C VAL A 406 -12.56 4.88 -17.11
N LYS A 407 -12.99 3.62 -16.96
CA LYS A 407 -13.99 3.25 -15.96
C LYS A 407 -13.35 3.20 -14.59
N THR A 408 -13.99 3.83 -13.61
CA THR A 408 -13.49 3.92 -12.24
C THR A 408 -14.48 3.33 -11.25
N LEU A 409 -13.95 2.63 -10.25
CA LEU A 409 -14.69 2.22 -9.06
C LEU A 409 -13.97 2.78 -7.82
N TRP A 410 -14.66 3.65 -7.08
CA TRP A 410 -14.16 4.28 -5.86
C TRP A 410 -14.70 3.53 -4.65
N LEU A 411 -13.81 2.97 -3.82
CA LEU A 411 -14.18 2.18 -2.63
C LEU A 411 -13.61 2.81 -1.37
N TYR A 412 -14.44 2.91 -0.33
CA TYR A 412 -14.03 3.32 1.01
C TYR A 412 -14.67 2.40 2.05
N GLY A 413 -14.02 2.22 3.20
CA GLY A 413 -14.64 1.53 4.34
C GLY A 413 -15.59 2.44 5.13
N ASP A 414 -16.59 1.88 5.80
CA ASP A 414 -17.50 2.60 6.69
C ASP A 414 -16.80 3.23 7.92
N LYS A 415 -15.62 2.72 8.27
CA LYS A 415 -14.74 3.19 9.35
C LYS A 415 -13.42 3.74 8.80
N ASP A 416 -13.36 4.07 7.52
CA ASP A 416 -12.16 4.62 6.92
C ASP A 416 -11.88 6.03 7.47
N TRP A 417 -10.62 6.25 7.84
CA TRP A 417 -10.13 7.54 8.30
C TRP A 417 -9.69 8.45 7.14
N MET A 418 -9.59 7.90 5.91
CA MET A 418 -9.57 8.70 4.69
C MET A 418 -10.92 9.38 4.46
N ASN A 419 -10.86 10.57 3.87
CA ASN A 419 -12.06 11.33 3.56
C ASN A 419 -12.74 10.82 2.28
N TYR A 420 -13.79 10.00 2.44
CA TYR A 420 -14.52 9.46 1.29
C TYR A 420 -15.21 10.54 0.43
N ARG A 421 -15.51 11.72 0.99
CA ARG A 421 -16.24 12.78 0.28
C ARG A 421 -15.44 13.36 -0.89
N GLY A 422 -14.11 13.36 -0.81
CA GLY A 422 -13.27 13.77 -1.93
C GLY A 422 -13.43 12.84 -3.13
N GLY A 423 -13.37 11.52 -2.90
CA GLY A 423 -13.65 10.51 -3.93
C GLY A 423 -15.08 10.56 -4.44
N GLU A 424 -16.06 10.77 -3.55
CA GLU A 424 -17.47 10.92 -3.93
C GLU A 424 -17.69 12.16 -4.81
N HIS A 425 -17.01 13.27 -4.51
CA HIS A 425 -17.03 14.48 -5.33
C HIS A 425 -16.48 14.20 -6.73
N ILE A 426 -15.29 13.61 -6.85
CA ILE A 426 -14.67 13.27 -8.14
C ILE A 426 -15.60 12.35 -8.95
N HIS A 427 -16.12 11.29 -8.32
CA HIS A 427 -17.11 10.39 -8.91
C HIS A 427 -18.34 11.14 -9.46
N LYS A 428 -18.94 12.03 -8.66
CA LYS A 428 -20.11 12.83 -9.06
C LYS A 428 -19.79 13.73 -10.25
N GLN A 429 -18.60 14.35 -10.30
CA GLN A 429 -18.21 15.20 -11.43
C GLN A 429 -18.02 14.40 -12.72
N ILE A 430 -17.36 13.23 -12.67
CA ILE A 430 -17.22 12.34 -13.83
C ILE A 430 -18.60 11.94 -14.38
N ASN A 431 -19.53 11.56 -13.48
CA ASN A 431 -20.85 11.10 -13.87
C ASN A 431 -21.79 12.20 -14.40
N LYS A 432 -21.48 13.50 -14.16
CA LYS A 432 -22.17 14.59 -14.87
C LYS A 432 -21.92 14.55 -16.38
N SER A 433 -20.74 14.08 -16.79
CA SER A 433 -20.38 13.95 -18.20
C SER A 433 -20.84 12.61 -18.78
N ASP A 434 -20.57 11.49 -18.11
CA ASP A 434 -21.01 10.16 -18.53
C ASP A 434 -21.24 9.26 -17.29
N PRO A 435 -22.52 8.96 -16.93
CA PRO A 435 -22.86 8.14 -15.77
C PRO A 435 -22.33 6.70 -15.79
N SER A 436 -21.85 6.22 -16.93
CA SER A 436 -21.31 4.85 -17.08
C SER A 436 -19.82 4.73 -16.71
N LEU A 437 -19.14 5.86 -16.50
CA LEU A 437 -17.69 5.90 -16.27
C LEU A 437 -17.29 5.75 -14.81
N SER A 438 -18.15 6.05 -13.84
CA SER A 438 -17.76 5.99 -12.43
C SER A 438 -18.79 5.32 -11.54
N GLN A 439 -18.31 4.49 -10.62
CA GLN A 439 -19.07 3.87 -9.52
C GLN A 439 -18.42 4.26 -8.19
N PHE A 440 -19.22 4.43 -7.13
CA PHE A 440 -18.76 4.77 -5.79
C PHE A 440 -19.49 3.89 -4.77
N MET A 441 -18.76 3.28 -3.84
CA MET A 441 -19.34 2.44 -2.79
C MET A 441 -18.61 2.58 -1.45
N ILE A 442 -19.38 2.51 -0.37
CA ILE A 442 -18.89 2.35 1.00
C ILE A 442 -19.07 0.88 1.40
N VAL A 443 -18.00 0.23 1.81
CA VAL A 443 -17.99 -1.17 2.26
C VAL A 443 -18.18 -1.22 3.77
N GLU A 444 -19.22 -1.92 4.21
CA GLU A 444 -19.50 -2.09 5.63
C GLU A 444 -18.45 -2.97 6.33
N ASN A 445 -18.27 -2.72 7.63
CA ASN A 445 -17.33 -3.47 8.47
C ASN A 445 -15.88 -3.41 8.00
N ALA A 446 -15.47 -2.31 7.38
CA ALA A 446 -14.14 -2.13 6.83
C ALA A 446 -13.58 -0.75 7.20
N GLY A 447 -12.30 -0.69 7.54
CA GLY A 447 -11.56 0.55 7.67
C GLY A 447 -10.82 0.89 6.37
N HIS A 448 -9.64 1.47 6.52
CA HIS A 448 -8.79 1.88 5.40
C HIS A 448 -8.29 0.72 4.52
N HIS A 449 -8.06 -0.46 5.11
CA HIS A 449 -7.60 -1.62 4.35
C HIS A 449 -8.77 -2.57 4.07
N ILE A 450 -9.70 -2.11 3.25
CA ILE A 450 -10.96 -2.82 2.92
C ILE A 450 -10.71 -4.28 2.52
N TYR A 451 -9.69 -4.50 1.71
CA TYR A 451 -9.27 -5.81 1.19
C TYR A 451 -8.75 -6.77 2.28
N LEU A 452 -8.33 -6.26 3.45
CA LEU A 452 -7.98 -7.06 4.65
C LEU A 452 -9.15 -7.18 5.63
N ASP A 453 -9.90 -6.10 5.82
CA ASP A 453 -10.92 -6.01 6.87
C ASP A 453 -12.21 -6.77 6.48
N ASN A 454 -12.60 -6.68 5.20
CA ASN A 454 -13.74 -7.40 4.62
C ASN A 454 -13.40 -7.95 3.22
N PRO A 455 -12.50 -8.95 3.12
CA PRO A 455 -12.02 -9.48 1.84
C PRO A 455 -13.15 -10.06 0.99
N THR A 456 -14.15 -10.71 1.60
CA THR A 456 -15.26 -11.33 0.86
C THR A 456 -16.08 -10.32 0.09
N GLU A 457 -16.47 -9.21 0.72
CA GLU A 457 -17.25 -8.17 0.04
C GLU A 457 -16.38 -7.41 -0.98
N PHE A 458 -15.13 -7.12 -0.62
CA PHE A 458 -14.18 -6.48 -1.52
C PHE A 458 -13.99 -7.28 -2.82
N ASP A 459 -13.76 -8.59 -2.71
CA ASP A 459 -13.54 -9.45 -3.86
C ASP A 459 -14.78 -9.54 -4.75
N HIS A 460 -15.97 -9.69 -4.15
CA HIS A 460 -17.24 -9.75 -4.89
C HIS A 460 -17.45 -8.47 -5.73
N ILE A 461 -17.22 -7.32 -5.11
CA ILE A 461 -17.32 -6.01 -5.75
C ILE A 461 -16.32 -5.87 -6.91
N VAL A 462 -15.05 -6.21 -6.67
CA VAL A 462 -13.98 -6.07 -7.66
C VAL A 462 -14.20 -7.00 -8.84
N ALA A 463 -14.53 -8.26 -8.57
CA ALA A 463 -14.77 -9.25 -9.60
C ALA A 463 -15.94 -8.85 -10.50
N LYS A 464 -17.05 -8.35 -9.92
CA LYS A 464 -18.17 -7.79 -10.68
C LYS A 464 -17.74 -6.60 -11.56
N PHE A 465 -16.92 -5.69 -11.05
CA PHE A 465 -16.46 -4.52 -11.81
C PHE A 465 -15.56 -4.89 -13.00
N PHE A 466 -14.75 -5.93 -12.84
CA PHE A 466 -13.89 -6.46 -13.91
C PHE A 466 -14.55 -7.51 -14.81
N ASN A 467 -15.81 -7.87 -14.55
CA ASN A 467 -16.55 -8.95 -15.22
C ASN A 467 -15.87 -10.33 -15.07
N LEU A 468 -15.36 -10.63 -13.88
CA LEU A 468 -14.79 -11.94 -13.55
C LEU A 468 -15.90 -12.91 -13.13
N GLU A 469 -15.67 -14.21 -13.35
CA GLU A 469 -16.57 -15.29 -12.91
C GLU A 469 -16.41 -15.48 -11.39
N CYS A 470 -17.51 -15.32 -10.63
CA CYS A 470 -17.55 -15.50 -9.17
C CYS A 470 -18.29 -16.75 -8.77
#